data_AF-A0A9N9XQ16-F1
#
_entry.id   AF-A0A9N9XQ16-F1
#
_cell.length_a   1.000
_cell.length_b   1.000
_cell.length_c   1.000
_cell.angle_alpha   90.00
_cell.angle_beta   90.00
_cell.angle_gamma   90.00
#
_symmetry.space_group_name_H-M   'P 1'
#
loop_
_entity.id
_entity.type
_entity.pdbx_description
1 polymer ?
#
loop_
_entity_poly.entity_id
_entity_poly.type
_entity_poly.pdbx_seq_one_letter_code
_entity_poly.pdbx_strand_id
1 'polypeptide(L)' 'MKRPKTLDKLSSLDSWGCKRYLDATELACSLPNMCKLYSRVFQQDRYLYTCSECPQKYPWIRNEFGFD' A
#
# COMPACT_ATOMS: atom_id res chain seq x y z
N MET A 1 -12.96 -6.06 -20.45
CA MET A 1 -12.10 -4.97 -20.99
C MET A 1 -13.00 -3.91 -21.61
N LYS A 2 -13.00 -2.66 -21.13
CA LYS A 2 -13.98 -1.65 -21.59
C LYS A 2 -13.59 -0.98 -22.91
N ARG A 3 -12.28 -0.85 -23.21
CA ARG A 3 -11.76 -0.20 -24.44
C ARG A 3 -10.45 -0.88 -24.89
N PRO A 4 -10.51 -1.91 -25.75
CA PRO A 4 -9.31 -2.54 -26.26
C PRO A 4 -8.47 -1.58 -27.12
N LYS A 5 -7.16 -1.69 -27.02
CA LYS A 5 -6.19 -0.96 -27.82
C LYS A 5 -5.24 -1.95 -28.46
N THR A 6 -4.84 -1.67 -29.69
CA THR A 6 -3.84 -2.46 -30.41
C THR A 6 -2.46 -2.20 -29.83
N LEU A 7 -1.51 -3.12 -30.03
CA LEU A 7 -0.17 -3.09 -29.42
C LEU A 7 0.58 -1.77 -29.72
N ASP A 8 0.47 -1.30 -30.95
CA ASP A 8 1.00 -0.03 -31.46
C ASP A 8 0.48 1.21 -30.70
N LYS A 9 -0.69 1.13 -30.07
CA LYS A 9 -1.33 2.23 -29.33
C LYS A 9 -1.11 2.15 -27.82
N LEU A 10 -0.41 1.13 -27.31
CA LEU A 10 -0.18 0.97 -25.87
C LEU A 10 0.81 2.00 -25.32
N SER A 11 1.85 2.35 -26.09
CA SER A 11 2.87 3.32 -25.66
C SER A 11 2.32 4.74 -25.51
N SER A 12 1.28 5.10 -26.28
CA SER A 12 0.59 6.39 -26.23
C SER A 12 -0.70 6.35 -25.42
N LEU A 13 -0.93 5.28 -24.63
CA LEU A 13 -2.15 5.14 -23.87
C LEU A 13 -2.07 5.97 -22.58
N ASP A 14 -2.78 7.10 -22.54
CA ASP A 14 -2.72 8.05 -21.42
C ASP A 14 -2.96 7.42 -20.05
N SER A 15 -3.90 6.46 -19.95
CA SER A 15 -4.19 5.75 -18.69
C SER A 15 -3.01 4.93 -18.16
N TRP A 16 -2.05 4.58 -19.01
CA TRP A 16 -0.82 3.85 -18.66
C TRP A 16 0.42 4.73 -18.74
N GLY A 17 0.26 5.99 -19.13
CA GLY A 17 1.37 6.91 -19.35
C GLY A 17 2.20 7.17 -18.10
N CYS A 18 1.65 6.96 -16.90
CA CYS A 18 2.33 7.03 -15.59
C CYS A 18 3.42 8.11 -15.48
N LYS A 19 3.21 9.28 -16.11
CA LYS A 19 4.14 10.40 -16.12
C LYS A 19 3.97 11.16 -14.81
N ARG A 20 4.55 10.63 -13.74
CA ARG A 20 4.50 11.29 -12.44
C ARG A 20 5.91 11.33 -11.86
N TYR A 21 6.54 12.49 -11.99
CA TYR A 21 7.62 12.85 -11.09
C TYR A 21 6.95 13.20 -9.77
N LEU A 22 7.25 12.42 -8.74
CA LEU A 22 6.70 12.68 -7.41
C LEU A 22 7.49 13.82 -6.79
N ASP A 23 6.80 14.91 -6.46
CA ASP A 23 7.41 15.97 -5.66
C ASP A 23 7.64 15.46 -4.23
N ALA A 24 8.57 16.10 -3.51
CA ALA A 24 8.86 15.71 -2.13
C ALA A 24 7.64 15.78 -1.20
N THR A 25 6.67 16.65 -1.53
CA THR A 25 5.38 16.78 -0.84
C THR A 25 4.38 15.68 -1.18
N GLU A 26 4.59 14.95 -2.28
CA GLU A 26 3.78 13.79 -2.67
C GLU A 26 4.29 12.48 -2.04
N LEU A 27 5.45 12.51 -1.37
CA LEU A 27 5.92 11.39 -0.55
C LEU A 27 5.03 11.24 0.69
N ALA A 28 4.55 10.03 0.94
CA ALA A 28 3.61 9.76 2.03
C ALA A 28 4.19 10.06 3.43
N CYS A 29 5.48 9.78 3.64
CA CYS A 29 6.20 10.12 4.86
C CYS A 29 7.72 10.11 4.62
N SER A 30 8.49 10.81 5.48
CA SER A 30 9.96 10.83 5.42
C SER A 30 10.60 9.56 6.01
N LEU A 31 9.99 9.02 7.07
CA LEU A 31 10.39 7.77 7.73
C LEU A 31 9.14 6.96 8.06
N PRO A 32 9.12 5.65 7.77
CA PRO A 32 8.00 4.80 8.14
C PRO A 32 8.01 4.46 9.63
N ASN A 33 6.82 4.27 10.19
CA ASN A 33 6.64 3.64 11.50
C ASN A 33 6.95 2.14 11.39
N MET A 34 7.73 1.62 12.34
CA MET A 34 7.98 0.19 12.49
C MET A 34 7.14 -0.37 13.64
N CYS A 35 6.02 -1.00 13.32
CA CYS A 35 5.08 -1.51 14.30
C CYS A 35 5.35 -2.99 14.58
N LYS A 36 5.75 -3.33 15.81
CA LYS A 36 5.84 -4.72 16.28
C LYS A 36 4.48 -5.14 16.84
N LEU A 37 3.77 -6.02 16.13
CA LEU A 37 2.37 -6.34 16.39
C LEU A 37 2.17 -7.84 16.56
N TYR A 38 1.42 -8.25 17.58
CA TYR A 38 1.07 -9.65 17.75
C TYR A 38 0.02 -10.09 16.72
N SER A 39 0.29 -11.19 16.02
CA SER A 39 -0.67 -11.83 15.12
C SER A 39 -1.39 -12.97 15.82
N ARG A 40 -2.72 -12.84 16.00
CA ARG A 40 -3.57 -13.93 16.53
C ARG A 40 -3.54 -15.18 15.63
N VAL A 41 -3.35 -14.99 14.32
CA VAL A 41 -3.39 -16.06 13.30
C VAL A 41 -2.11 -16.88 13.33
N PHE A 42 -0.97 -16.21 13.40
CA PHE A 42 0.34 -16.88 13.40
C PHE A 42 0.89 -17.13 14.81
N GLN A 43 0.19 -16.66 15.84
CA GLN A 43 0.58 -16.75 17.25
C GLN A 43 2.01 -16.25 17.51
N GLN A 44 2.42 -15.22 16.79
CA GLN A 44 3.75 -14.64 16.87
C GLN A 44 3.72 -13.16 16.52
N ASP A 45 4.80 -12.46 16.87
CA ASP A 45 5.00 -11.08 16.50
C ASP A 45 5.30 -10.95 14.99
N ARG A 46 4.72 -9.92 14.38
CA ARG A 46 4.95 -9.50 13.01
C ARG A 46 5.29 -8.03 12.97
N TYR A 47 6.10 -7.63 12.01
CA TYR A 47 6.46 -6.24 11.78
C TYR A 47 5.62 -5.67 10.64
N LEU A 48 5.04 -4.50 10.86
CA LEU A 48 4.32 -3.73 9.87
C LEU A 48 5.01 -2.38 9.70
N TYR A 49 5.42 -2.08 8.47
CA TYR A 49 5.99 -0.79 8.10
C TYR A 49 4.91 0.04 7.42
N THR A 50 4.64 1.23 7.94
CA THR A 50 3.57 2.10 7.43
C THR A 50 3.90 3.57 7.66
N CYS A 51 3.34 4.45 6.82
CA CYS A 51 3.33 5.90 7.09
C CYS A 51 2.17 6.33 8.00
N SER A 52 1.20 5.45 8.25
CA SER A 52 0.07 5.70 9.16
C SER A 52 0.43 5.38 10.61
N GLU A 53 -0.44 5.72 11.56
CA GLU A 53 -0.27 5.30 12.95
C GLU A 53 -0.28 3.77 13.09
N CYS A 54 0.45 3.25 14.08
CA CYS A 54 0.49 1.82 14.34
C CYS A 54 -0.87 1.32 14.84
N PRO A 55 -1.45 0.26 14.23
CA PRO A 55 -2.66 -0.36 14.76
C PRO A 55 -2.36 -1.12 16.05
N GLN A 56 -3.40 -1.48 16.82
CA GLN A 56 -3.22 -2.22 18.08
C GLN A 56 -2.86 -3.69 17.86
N LYS A 57 -3.36 -4.29 16.78
CA LYS A 57 -3.09 -5.68 16.39
C LYS A 57 -2.68 -5.80 14.94
N TYR A 58 -2.03 -6.91 14.59
CA TYR A 58 -1.62 -7.16 13.21
C TYR A 58 -2.85 -7.31 12.29
N PRO A 59 -3.02 -6.44 11.27
CA PRO A 59 -4.18 -6.48 10.39
C PRO A 59 -4.32 -7.83 9.67
N TRP A 60 -5.55 -8.36 9.64
CA TRP A 60 -5.85 -9.63 8.98
C TRP A 60 -7.30 -9.69 8.51
N ILE A 61 -7.68 -10.78 7.84
CA ILE A 61 -9.06 -11.09 7.48
C ILE A 61 -9.96 -11.00 8.73
N ARG A 62 -11.04 -10.21 8.66
CA ARG A 62 -11.97 -9.87 9.75
C ARG A 62 -11.39 -8.97 10.86
N ASN A 63 -10.21 -8.37 10.65
CA ASN A 63 -9.67 -7.27 11.44
C ASN A 63 -8.69 -6.47 10.57
N GLU A 64 -9.20 -5.95 9.46
CA GLU A 64 -8.40 -5.39 8.35
C GLU A 64 -7.68 -4.11 8.73
N PHE A 65 -8.11 -3.47 9.82
CA PHE A 65 -7.53 -2.23 10.34
C PHE A 65 -6.77 -2.43 11.66
N GLY A 66 -6.85 -3.61 12.28
CA GLY A 66 -6.11 -3.92 13.51
C GLY A 66 -6.60 -3.19 14.76
N PHE A 67 -7.91 -2.91 14.85
CA PHE A 67 -8.52 -2.19 15.99
C PHE A 67 -9.04 -3.13 17.10
N ASP A 68 -9.46 -4.35 16.76
CA ASP A 68 -9.98 -5.36 17.70
C ASP A 68 -8.90 -6.05 18.52
#